data_AF-A0A378MVW1-F1
#
_entry.id   AF-A0A378MVW1-F1
#
_cell.length_a   1.000
_cell.length_b   1.000
_cell.length_c   1.000
_cell.angle_alpha   90.00
_cell.angle_beta   90.00
_cell.angle_gamma   90.00
#
_symmetry.space_group_name_H-M   'P 1'
#
loop_
_entity.id
_entity.type
_entity.pdbx_description
1 polymer ?
#
loop_
_entity_poly.entity_id
_entity_poly.type
_entity_poly.pdbx_seq_one_letter_code
_entity_poly.pdbx_strand_id
1 'polypeptide(L)'
;MDSLALQAGNLLLKNANNAPAIELTLGGMRITFDCDTPFCLTGALVEAELDGTPVFSYYRYTANARQTLTIKRIVLGNYAYLCVAGGFLVPQVLGSASTALKAQFGGFQGRMLKAGDNIATGRRDSRLSLMSIEPIDFTSRIRATASSEYEAFTADSRERFWQQGWQLQNNSNRMGYRFAEKALELTASLEMLSYAARVVRCKCRRTASRLC
;
A
#
# COMPACT_ATOMS: atom_id res chain seq x y z
N MET A 1 -0.44 1.27 2.82
CA MET A 1 1.00 1.48 2.58
C MET A 1 1.33 2.86 2.03
N ASP A 2 0.48 3.38 1.14
CA ASP A 2 0.54 4.68 0.50
C ASP A 2 -0.72 5.45 0.91
N SER A 3 -0.57 6.34 1.88
CA SER A 3 -1.69 7.09 2.43
C SER A 3 -2.22 8.15 1.45
N LEU A 4 -1.36 8.67 0.56
CA LEU A 4 -1.77 9.72 -0.36
C LEU A 4 -2.68 9.14 -1.45
N ALA A 5 -2.34 7.97 -1.98
CA ALA A 5 -3.19 7.24 -2.92
C ALA A 5 -4.56 6.90 -2.33
N LEU A 6 -4.58 6.35 -1.10
CA LEU A 6 -5.84 6.05 -0.39
C LEU A 6 -6.71 7.31 -0.25
N GLN A 7 -6.12 8.42 0.18
CA GLN A 7 -6.84 9.67 0.36
C GLN A 7 -7.36 10.23 -0.97
N ALA A 8 -6.56 10.16 -2.03
CA ALA A 8 -6.96 10.59 -3.37
C ALA A 8 -8.20 9.82 -3.85
N GLY A 9 -8.21 8.49 -3.68
CA GLY A 9 -9.37 7.66 -4.05
C GLY A 9 -10.62 7.97 -3.22
N ASN A 10 -10.45 8.15 -1.92
CA ASN A 10 -11.56 8.52 -1.03
C ASN A 10 -12.13 9.91 -1.36
N LEU A 11 -11.27 10.90 -1.62
CA LEU A 11 -11.70 12.24 -2.02
C LEU A 11 -12.44 12.22 -3.36
N LEU A 12 -11.94 11.45 -4.33
CA LEU A 12 -12.60 11.30 -5.63
C LEU A 12 -14.04 10.78 -5.49
N LEU A 13 -14.30 9.95 -4.48
CA LEU A 13 -15.62 9.39 -4.17
C LEU A 13 -16.44 10.21 -3.16
N LYS A 14 -15.92 11.36 -2.73
CA LYS A 14 -16.52 12.23 -1.69
C LYS A 14 -16.64 11.54 -0.32
N ASN A 15 -15.75 10.61 -0.03
CA ASN A 15 -15.62 9.98 1.28
C ASN A 15 -14.76 10.83 2.22
N ALA A 16 -14.78 10.50 3.51
CA ALA A 16 -13.72 10.94 4.43
C ALA A 16 -12.36 10.36 3.99
N ASN A 17 -11.29 11.11 4.20
CA ASN A 17 -9.93 10.78 3.76
C ASN A 17 -9.46 9.38 4.18
N ASN A 18 -9.89 8.91 5.35
CA ASN A 18 -9.53 7.64 5.95
C ASN A 18 -10.62 6.56 5.85
N ALA A 19 -11.62 6.74 4.98
CA ALA A 19 -12.66 5.73 4.79
C ALA A 19 -12.03 4.38 4.34
N PRO A 20 -12.55 3.23 4.82
CA PRO A 20 -11.95 1.94 4.52
C PRO A 20 -12.00 1.62 3.02
N ALA A 21 -10.86 1.15 2.51
CA ALA A 21 -10.65 0.74 1.12
C ALA A 21 -9.92 -0.61 1.07
N ILE A 22 -9.95 -1.29 -0.07
CA ILE A 22 -9.22 -2.55 -0.27
C ILE A 22 -7.85 -2.25 -0.89
N GLU A 23 -6.77 -2.65 -0.20
CA GLU A 23 -5.39 -2.58 -0.71
C GLU A 23 -5.03 -3.86 -1.52
N LEU A 24 -4.39 -3.69 -2.66
CA LEU A 24 -4.08 -4.74 -3.66
C LEU A 24 -2.60 -4.69 -4.06
N THR A 25 -1.95 -5.85 -4.24
CA THR A 25 -0.49 -5.93 -4.48
C THR A 25 -0.03 -6.64 -5.76
N LEU A 26 -0.87 -7.43 -6.44
CA LEU A 26 -0.45 -8.27 -7.58
C LEU A 26 -1.48 -8.36 -8.72
N GLY A 27 -2.70 -7.85 -8.52
CA GLY A 27 -3.83 -8.04 -9.44
C GLY A 27 -4.54 -9.39 -9.24
N GLY A 28 -5.17 -9.91 -10.30
CA GLY A 28 -5.86 -11.21 -10.32
C GLY A 28 -7.18 -11.25 -9.54
N MET A 29 -7.83 -10.12 -9.32
CA MET A 29 -9.04 -10.02 -8.50
C MET A 29 -10.27 -9.73 -9.36
N ARG A 30 -11.38 -10.41 -9.06
CA ARG A 30 -12.70 -10.13 -9.65
C ARG A 30 -13.69 -9.80 -8.55
N ILE A 31 -14.45 -8.71 -8.74
CA ILE A 31 -15.45 -8.23 -7.81
C ILE A 31 -16.73 -7.99 -8.58
N THR A 32 -17.82 -8.60 -8.13
CA THR A 32 -19.15 -8.34 -8.65
C THR A 32 -19.88 -7.38 -7.72
N PHE A 33 -20.45 -6.31 -8.27
CA PHE A 33 -21.26 -5.36 -7.50
C PHE A 33 -22.69 -5.89 -7.40
N ASP A 34 -23.28 -5.87 -6.21
CA ASP A 34 -24.66 -6.30 -5.99
C ASP A 34 -25.67 -5.19 -6.33
N CYS A 35 -25.23 -3.93 -6.29
CA CYS A 35 -26.01 -2.73 -6.52
C CYS A 35 -25.19 -1.65 -7.25
N ASP A 36 -25.85 -0.58 -7.71
CA ASP A 36 -25.17 0.53 -8.38
C ASP A 36 -24.18 1.21 -7.42
N THR A 37 -22.89 1.15 -7.75
CA THR A 37 -21.79 1.51 -6.85
C THR A 37 -20.74 2.39 -7.54
N PRO A 38 -20.58 3.65 -7.13
CA PRO A 38 -19.46 4.47 -7.56
C PRO A 38 -18.16 3.94 -6.95
N PHE A 39 -17.13 3.79 -7.78
CA PHE A 39 -15.83 3.27 -7.36
C PHE A 39 -14.68 3.95 -8.11
N CYS A 40 -13.47 3.80 -7.58
CA CYS A 40 -12.24 4.18 -8.26
C CYS A 40 -11.07 3.30 -7.83
N LEU A 41 -10.02 3.29 -8.67
CA LEU A 41 -8.74 2.63 -8.40
C LEU A 41 -7.66 3.71 -8.32
N THR A 42 -6.79 3.66 -7.30
CA THR A 42 -5.71 4.65 -7.10
C THR A 42 -4.43 3.96 -6.60
N GLY A 43 -3.31 4.71 -6.53
CA GLY A 43 -2.00 4.16 -6.17
C GLY A 43 -1.30 3.64 -7.41
N ALA A 44 -0.95 2.36 -7.41
CA ALA A 44 -0.39 1.69 -8.57
C ALA A 44 -1.33 1.76 -9.78
N LEU A 45 -0.76 1.94 -10.98
CA LEU A 45 -1.52 1.89 -12.23
C LEU A 45 -1.89 0.44 -12.50
N VAL A 46 -3.18 0.19 -12.70
CA VAL A 46 -3.70 -1.16 -12.91
C VAL A 46 -4.34 -1.31 -14.29
N GLU A 47 -4.17 -2.50 -14.86
CA GLU A 47 -4.97 -2.95 -15.98
C GLU A 47 -6.25 -3.57 -15.43
N ALA A 48 -7.39 -2.90 -15.63
CA ALA A 48 -8.68 -3.34 -15.14
C ALA A 48 -9.79 -3.13 -16.17
N GLU A 49 -10.88 -3.87 -16.04
CA GLU A 49 -12.06 -3.77 -16.89
C GLU A 49 -13.34 -4.00 -16.08
N LEU A 50 -14.42 -3.33 -16.46
CA LEU A 50 -15.77 -3.53 -15.95
C LEU A 50 -16.60 -4.18 -17.06
N ASP A 51 -16.93 -5.46 -16.92
CA ASP A 51 -17.57 -6.28 -17.97
C ASP A 51 -16.91 -6.13 -19.36
N GLY A 52 -15.58 -6.16 -19.39
CA GLY A 52 -14.79 -6.01 -20.63
C GLY A 52 -14.56 -4.56 -21.08
N THR A 53 -15.17 -3.57 -20.45
CA THR A 53 -14.89 -2.15 -20.72
C THR A 53 -13.68 -1.68 -19.91
N PRO A 54 -12.63 -1.09 -20.52
CA PRO A 54 -11.44 -0.64 -19.79
C PRO A 54 -11.75 0.35 -18.66
N VAL A 55 -11.08 0.17 -17.52
CA VAL A 55 -11.15 1.02 -16.32
C VAL A 55 -9.75 1.52 -16.00
N PHE A 56 -9.57 2.84 -15.95
CA PHE A 56 -8.28 3.46 -15.69
C PHE A 56 -8.13 3.86 -14.21
N SER A 57 -6.90 3.84 -13.72
CA SER A 57 -6.58 4.35 -12.39
C SER A 57 -6.80 5.87 -12.33
N TYR A 58 -7.17 6.39 -11.17
CA TYR A 58 -7.48 7.80 -10.91
C TYR A 58 -8.71 8.35 -11.64
N TYR A 59 -9.62 7.46 -12.07
CA TYR A 59 -10.95 7.79 -12.57
C TYR A 59 -12.04 7.26 -11.64
N ARG A 60 -13.13 8.03 -11.52
CA ARG A 60 -14.36 7.65 -10.84
C ARG A 60 -15.35 7.08 -11.83
N TYR A 61 -15.69 5.83 -11.65
CA TYR A 61 -16.72 5.13 -12.41
C TYR A 61 -17.92 4.85 -11.53
N THR A 62 -19.03 4.43 -12.15
CA THR A 62 -20.14 3.78 -11.45
C THR A 62 -20.36 2.42 -12.09
N ALA A 63 -20.21 1.35 -11.30
CA ALA A 63 -20.64 0.03 -11.70
C ALA A 63 -22.14 -0.10 -11.48
N ASN A 64 -22.87 -0.64 -12.45
CA ASN A 64 -24.26 -1.02 -12.24
C ASN A 64 -24.34 -2.33 -11.47
N ALA A 65 -25.51 -2.60 -10.89
CA ALA A 65 -25.80 -3.89 -10.26
C ALA A 65 -25.43 -5.06 -11.20
N ARG A 66 -24.81 -6.08 -10.62
CA ARG A 66 -24.34 -7.33 -11.25
C ARG A 66 -23.15 -7.19 -12.21
N GLN A 67 -22.63 -5.98 -12.44
CA GLN A 67 -21.39 -5.82 -13.20
C GLN A 67 -20.19 -6.34 -12.43
N THR A 68 -19.18 -6.79 -13.15
CA THR A 68 -17.95 -7.35 -12.58
C THR A 68 -16.73 -6.53 -12.96
N LEU A 69 -16.06 -5.97 -11.96
CA LEU A 69 -14.73 -5.38 -12.09
C LEU A 69 -13.68 -6.50 -12.03
N THR A 70 -12.91 -6.63 -13.11
CA THR A 70 -11.77 -7.53 -13.21
C THR A 70 -10.50 -6.70 -13.20
N ILE A 71 -9.66 -6.89 -12.18
CA ILE A 71 -8.33 -6.28 -12.06
C ILE A 71 -7.33 -7.35 -12.47
N LYS A 72 -6.74 -7.19 -13.66
CA LYS A 72 -5.85 -8.18 -14.27
C LYS A 72 -4.49 -8.19 -13.59
N ARG A 73 -3.80 -7.06 -13.62
CA ARG A 73 -2.44 -6.89 -13.08
C ARG A 73 -2.15 -5.44 -12.71
N ILE A 74 -1.13 -5.25 -11.89
CA ILE A 74 -0.48 -3.95 -11.71
C ILE A 74 0.50 -3.74 -12.88
N VAL A 75 0.42 -2.58 -13.53
CA VAL A 75 1.30 -2.15 -14.63
C VAL A 75 2.48 -1.35 -14.10
N LEU A 76 2.23 -0.44 -13.16
CA LEU A 76 3.26 0.42 -12.56
C LEU A 76 2.96 0.66 -11.07
N GLY A 77 3.97 0.51 -10.21
CA GLY A 77 3.83 0.61 -8.75
C GLY A 77 3.59 -0.75 -8.09
N ASN A 78 3.31 -0.75 -6.78
CA ASN A 78 3.17 -1.97 -5.97
C ASN A 78 1.84 -2.10 -5.24
N TYR A 79 1.22 -1.00 -4.82
CA TYR A 79 -0.01 -1.01 -4.02
C TYR A 79 -1.08 -0.18 -4.71
N ALA A 80 -2.19 -0.82 -5.09
CA ALA A 80 -3.39 -0.14 -5.55
C ALA A 80 -4.47 -0.16 -4.47
N TYR A 81 -5.38 0.81 -4.51
CA TYR A 81 -6.52 0.90 -3.62
C TYR A 81 -7.80 0.93 -4.42
N LEU A 82 -8.68 -0.03 -4.15
CA LEU A 82 -10.07 0.03 -4.59
C LEU A 82 -10.88 0.77 -3.52
N CYS A 83 -11.42 1.91 -3.90
CA CYS A 83 -12.32 2.70 -3.07
C CYS A 83 -13.74 2.62 -3.65
N VAL A 84 -14.75 2.67 -2.78
CA VAL A 84 -16.18 2.73 -3.13
C VAL A 84 -16.85 3.89 -2.40
N ALA A 85 -17.89 4.49 -2.96
CA ALA A 85 -18.63 5.55 -2.27
C ALA A 85 -19.20 5.03 -0.94
N GLY A 86 -19.03 5.79 0.14
CA GLY A 86 -19.36 5.39 1.51
C GLY A 86 -18.33 4.47 2.19
N GLY A 87 -17.31 4.00 1.46
CA GLY A 87 -16.29 3.08 1.98
C GLY A 87 -16.81 1.67 2.26
N PHE A 88 -15.91 0.75 2.63
CA PHE A 88 -16.30 -0.59 3.06
C PHE A 88 -16.69 -0.60 4.54
N LEU A 89 -17.79 -1.29 4.86
CA LEU A 89 -18.26 -1.50 6.23
C LEU A 89 -17.59 -2.73 6.82
N VAL A 90 -16.68 -2.49 7.74
CA VAL A 90 -16.01 -3.52 8.54
C VAL A 90 -15.94 -3.06 10.00
N PRO A 91 -15.92 -4.00 10.98
CA PRO A 91 -15.78 -3.63 12.38
C PRO A 91 -14.50 -2.83 12.62
N GLN A 92 -14.61 -1.78 13.41
CA GLN A 92 -13.42 -1.06 13.88
C GLN A 92 -12.83 -1.76 15.09
N VAL A 93 -11.53 -2.01 15.04
CA VAL A 93 -10.75 -2.54 16.16
C VAL A 93 -9.73 -1.47 16.54
N LEU A 94 -9.74 -1.04 17.80
CA LEU A 94 -8.90 0.06 18.30
C LEU A 94 -9.09 1.36 17.49
N GLY A 95 -10.33 1.66 17.08
CA GLY A 95 -10.66 2.85 16.29
C GLY A 95 -10.18 2.81 14.83
N SER A 96 -9.79 1.65 14.31
CA SER A 96 -9.30 1.49 12.94
C SER A 96 -9.95 0.31 12.22
N ALA A 97 -10.15 0.46 10.91
CA ALA A 97 -10.62 -0.57 10.00
C ALA A 97 -9.47 -1.33 9.30
N SER A 98 -8.21 -1.06 9.69
CA SER A 98 -7.04 -1.67 9.06
C SER A 98 -6.86 -3.14 9.46
N THR A 99 -6.40 -3.99 8.54
CA THR A 99 -6.11 -5.40 8.81
C THR A 99 -4.67 -5.61 9.29
N ALA A 100 -4.50 -6.16 10.49
CA ALA A 100 -3.20 -6.55 11.04
C ALA A 100 -2.96 -8.06 10.86
N LEU A 101 -2.45 -8.48 9.69
CA LEU A 101 -2.33 -9.90 9.32
C LEU A 101 -1.57 -10.77 10.33
N LYS A 102 -0.46 -10.26 10.90
CA LYS A 102 0.35 -11.02 11.87
C LYS A 102 -0.38 -11.23 13.20
N ALA A 103 -1.20 -10.27 13.59
CA ALA A 103 -1.99 -10.32 14.83
C ALA A 103 -3.43 -10.81 14.61
N GLN A 104 -3.81 -11.07 13.34
CA GLN A 104 -5.08 -11.65 12.92
C GLN A 104 -6.33 -10.88 13.40
N PHE A 105 -6.28 -9.54 13.39
CA PHE A 105 -7.43 -8.71 13.75
C PHE A 105 -7.61 -7.51 12.81
N GLY A 106 -8.79 -6.87 12.90
CA GLY A 106 -9.15 -5.70 12.12
C GLY A 106 -9.53 -6.01 10.67
N GLY A 107 -10.09 -5.02 9.98
CA GLY A 107 -10.60 -5.18 8.61
C GLY A 107 -11.64 -6.31 8.49
N PHE A 108 -11.60 -7.04 7.38
CA PHE A 108 -12.50 -8.18 7.17
C PHE A 108 -11.97 -9.45 7.84
N GLN A 109 -12.51 -9.77 9.01
CA GLN A 109 -12.21 -10.99 9.77
C GLN A 109 -10.71 -11.17 10.12
N GLY A 110 -9.92 -10.10 10.17
CA GLY A 110 -8.50 -10.18 10.54
C GLY A 110 -7.59 -10.88 9.52
N ARG A 111 -8.06 -11.11 8.29
CA ARG A 111 -7.36 -11.93 7.29
C ARG A 111 -7.34 -11.30 5.90
N MET A 112 -6.63 -11.95 4.97
CA MET A 112 -6.74 -11.65 3.55
C MET A 112 -8.14 -12.03 3.04
N LEU A 113 -8.64 -11.26 2.07
CA LEU A 113 -9.86 -11.59 1.36
C LEU A 113 -9.69 -12.88 0.56
N LYS A 114 -10.76 -13.65 0.45
CA LYS A 114 -10.83 -14.90 -0.33
C LYS A 114 -12.06 -14.88 -1.24
N ALA A 115 -12.03 -15.75 -2.25
CA ALA A 115 -13.19 -15.95 -3.12
C ALA A 115 -14.44 -16.31 -2.29
N GLY A 116 -15.57 -15.69 -2.62
CA GLY A 116 -16.84 -15.85 -1.91
C GLY A 116 -17.04 -14.92 -0.71
N ASP A 117 -16.05 -14.12 -0.33
CA ASP A 117 -16.27 -13.06 0.66
C ASP A 117 -17.22 -11.98 0.11
N ASN A 118 -18.15 -11.53 0.96
CA ASN A 118 -19.06 -10.42 0.68
C ASN A 118 -18.82 -9.34 1.74
N ILE A 119 -18.59 -8.11 1.30
CA ILE A 119 -18.29 -6.97 2.18
C ILE A 119 -19.30 -5.89 1.88
N ALA A 120 -20.01 -5.43 2.90
CA ALA A 120 -20.98 -4.36 2.77
C ALA A 120 -20.29 -3.02 2.51
N THR A 121 -20.98 -2.11 1.83
CA THR A 121 -20.52 -0.73 1.56
C THR A 121 -21.38 0.27 2.33
N GLY A 122 -20.79 1.42 2.68
CA GLY A 122 -21.48 2.46 3.45
C GLY A 122 -22.56 3.19 2.65
N ARG A 123 -22.53 3.08 1.32
CA ARG A 123 -23.54 3.61 0.41
C ARG A 123 -23.88 2.56 -0.64
N ARG A 124 -25.17 2.48 -0.97
CA ARG A 124 -25.74 1.58 -1.99
C ARG A 124 -26.60 2.38 -2.96
N ASP A 125 -26.86 1.80 -4.12
CA ASP A 125 -27.75 2.35 -5.16
C ASP A 125 -27.51 3.83 -5.45
N SER A 126 -26.25 4.16 -5.71
CA SER A 126 -25.83 5.55 -5.90
C SER A 126 -25.06 5.74 -7.19
N ARG A 127 -25.13 6.96 -7.70
CA ARG A 127 -24.40 7.38 -8.90
C ARG A 127 -23.63 8.65 -8.61
N LEU A 128 -22.42 8.74 -9.15
CA LEU A 128 -21.63 9.97 -9.18
C LEU A 128 -21.19 10.21 -10.61
N SER A 129 -21.06 11.48 -11.01
CA SER A 129 -20.61 11.83 -12.35
C SER A 129 -19.21 11.28 -12.62
N LEU A 130 -18.91 10.94 -13.87
CA LEU A 130 -17.54 10.61 -14.28
C LEU A 130 -16.61 11.80 -13.95
N MET A 131 -15.46 11.50 -13.36
CA MET A 131 -14.45 12.48 -12.97
C MET A 131 -13.10 11.79 -12.88
N SER A 132 -12.02 12.50 -13.17
CA SER A 132 -10.66 12.03 -12.95
C SER A 132 -9.83 13.08 -12.22
N ILE A 133 -8.71 12.62 -11.69
CA ILE A 133 -7.63 13.45 -11.17
C ILE A 133 -6.33 12.98 -11.80
N GLU A 134 -5.33 13.86 -11.82
CA GLU A 134 -4.00 13.47 -12.27
C GLU A 134 -3.42 12.40 -11.32
N PRO A 135 -2.83 11.32 -11.85
CA PRO A 135 -2.11 10.35 -11.04
C PRO A 135 -0.98 10.99 -10.23
N ILE A 136 -0.70 10.42 -9.07
CA ILE A 136 0.44 10.82 -8.26
C ILE A 136 1.72 10.28 -8.92
N ASP A 137 2.70 11.16 -9.14
CA ASP A 137 3.98 10.78 -9.74
C ASP A 137 4.73 9.73 -8.91
N PHE A 138 5.26 8.72 -9.61
CA PHE A 138 6.16 7.74 -9.02
C PHE A 138 7.57 8.30 -8.94
N THR A 139 8.21 8.15 -7.78
CA THR A 139 9.62 8.52 -7.60
C THR A 139 10.43 7.35 -7.06
N SER A 140 11.63 7.18 -7.58
CA SER A 140 12.66 6.29 -7.04
C SER A 140 13.56 7.00 -6.02
N ARG A 141 13.36 8.30 -5.79
CA ARG A 141 14.15 9.11 -4.86
C ARG A 141 13.41 9.31 -3.54
N ILE A 142 13.98 8.76 -2.48
CA ILE A 142 13.47 8.91 -1.11
C ILE A 142 14.42 9.86 -0.37
N ARG A 143 13.86 10.94 0.18
CA ARG A 143 14.61 11.83 1.08
C ARG A 143 14.70 11.18 2.45
N ALA A 144 15.90 11.17 3.02
CA ALA A 144 16.16 10.67 4.37
C ALA A 144 16.84 11.74 5.21
N THR A 145 16.76 11.59 6.53
CA THR A 145 17.45 12.43 7.51
C THR A 145 18.35 11.54 8.35
N ALA A 146 19.56 12.02 8.66
CA ALA A 146 20.50 11.31 9.52
C ALA A 146 19.85 11.02 10.90
N SER A 147 20.01 9.79 11.38
CA SER A 147 19.58 9.40 12.73
C SER A 147 20.68 9.65 13.75
N SER A 148 20.37 9.45 15.03
CA SER A 148 21.33 9.51 16.15
C SER A 148 22.55 8.61 15.96
N GLU A 149 22.40 7.48 15.29
CA GLU A 149 23.47 6.49 15.07
C GLU A 149 24.26 6.73 13.78
N TYR A 150 23.94 7.78 13.02
CA TYR A 150 24.57 8.04 11.73
C TYR A 150 26.11 8.19 11.83
N GLU A 151 26.58 8.83 12.90
CA GLU A 151 28.02 9.01 13.16
C GLU A 151 28.74 7.72 13.59
N ALA A 152 28.00 6.65 13.93
CA ALA A 152 28.60 5.35 14.22
C ALA A 152 29.07 4.61 12.95
N PHE A 153 28.69 5.07 11.76
CA PHE A 153 29.14 4.52 10.49
C PHE A 153 30.43 5.17 10.01
N THR A 154 31.26 4.40 9.31
CA THR A 154 32.49 4.91 8.68
C THR A 154 32.17 6.02 7.66
N ALA A 155 33.12 6.93 7.43
CA ALA A 155 32.95 8.02 6.45
C ALA A 155 32.55 7.47 5.07
N ASP A 156 33.23 6.43 4.59
CA ASP A 156 32.91 5.73 3.34
C ASP A 156 31.50 5.15 3.30
N SER A 157 31.01 4.60 4.42
CA SER A 157 29.66 4.04 4.49
C SER A 157 28.59 5.12 4.47
N ARG A 158 28.86 6.26 5.11
CA ARG A 158 27.98 7.43 5.09
C ARG A 158 27.87 8.01 3.69
N GLU A 159 28.99 8.20 2.99
CA GLU A 159 28.99 8.66 1.61
C GLU A 159 28.25 7.66 0.69
N ARG A 160 28.57 6.38 0.83
CA ARG A 160 27.94 5.30 0.06
C ARG A 160 26.43 5.27 0.24
N PHE A 161 25.90 5.50 1.44
CA PHE A 161 24.46 5.49 1.71
C PHE A 161 23.69 6.46 0.81
N TRP A 162 24.26 7.64 0.53
CA TRP A 162 23.64 8.69 -0.28
C TRP A 162 23.89 8.55 -1.77
N GLN A 163 25.03 7.98 -2.16
CA GLN A 163 25.45 7.91 -3.56
C GLN A 163 25.01 6.61 -4.26
N GLN A 164 24.89 5.50 -3.52
CA GLN A 164 24.54 4.22 -4.14
C GLN A 164 23.05 4.10 -4.44
N GLY A 165 22.73 3.37 -5.52
CA GLY A 165 21.38 2.88 -5.76
C GLY A 165 21.04 1.74 -4.80
N TRP A 166 19.82 1.73 -4.28
CA TRP A 166 19.32 0.68 -3.38
C TRP A 166 18.32 -0.20 -4.13
N GLN A 167 18.64 -1.48 -4.30
CA GLN A 167 17.82 -2.47 -4.98
C GLN A 167 16.96 -3.24 -3.98
N LEU A 168 15.64 -3.19 -4.19
CA LEU A 168 14.70 -3.87 -3.33
C LEU A 168 14.76 -5.39 -3.47
N GLN A 169 14.80 -6.10 -2.33
CA GLN A 169 14.73 -7.57 -2.30
C GLN A 169 13.30 -8.10 -2.24
N ASN A 170 13.09 -9.28 -2.83
CA ASN A 170 11.81 -9.99 -2.89
C ASN A 170 11.23 -10.41 -1.53
N ASN A 171 12.06 -10.49 -0.48
CA ASN A 171 11.63 -10.81 0.89
C ASN A 171 11.13 -9.57 1.67
N SER A 172 10.89 -8.45 0.98
CA SER A 172 10.30 -7.24 1.52
C SER A 172 8.80 -7.38 1.72
N ASN A 173 8.27 -6.82 2.80
CA ASN A 173 6.83 -6.86 3.08
C ASN A 173 6.39 -5.65 3.92
N ARG A 174 5.13 -5.65 4.36
CA ARG A 174 4.53 -4.57 5.18
C ARG A 174 5.26 -4.24 6.48
N MET A 175 6.11 -5.15 6.99
CA MET A 175 6.91 -4.90 8.19
C MET A 175 8.22 -4.16 7.89
N GLY A 176 8.72 -4.26 6.65
CA GLY A 176 9.97 -3.64 6.27
C GLY A 176 10.45 -4.04 4.88
N TYR A 177 11.11 -3.09 4.23
CA TYR A 177 11.81 -3.27 2.98
C TYR A 177 13.27 -3.63 3.24
N ARG A 178 13.80 -4.54 2.41
CA ARG A 178 15.17 -5.04 2.49
C ARG A 178 15.89 -4.72 1.19
N PHE A 179 17.18 -4.44 1.30
CA PHE A 179 18.03 -4.06 0.19
C PHE A 179 19.28 -4.95 0.13
N ALA A 180 19.82 -5.18 -1.07
CA ALA A 180 20.80 -6.23 -1.35
C ALA A 180 22.25 -5.74 -1.49
N GLU A 181 22.54 -4.54 -0.97
CA GLU A 181 23.71 -3.79 -1.40
C GLU A 181 24.93 -4.05 -0.50
N LYS A 182 26.06 -3.45 -0.89
CA LYS A 182 27.28 -3.49 -0.07
C LYS A 182 26.95 -3.00 1.33
N ALA A 183 27.26 -3.85 2.31
CA ALA A 183 26.99 -3.58 3.70
C ALA A 183 27.61 -2.23 4.12
N LEU A 184 26.89 -1.52 5.00
CA LEU A 184 27.40 -0.34 5.67
C LEU A 184 28.20 -0.78 6.89
N GLU A 185 29.38 -0.24 7.03
CA GLU A 185 30.35 -0.59 8.07
C GLU A 185 30.29 0.42 9.21
N LEU A 186 30.37 -0.10 10.44
CA LEU A 186 30.45 0.71 11.64
C LEU A 186 31.92 0.99 11.97
N THR A 187 32.19 2.14 12.57
CA THR A 187 33.53 2.50 13.09
C THR A 187 33.95 1.59 14.25
N ALA A 188 32.98 1.13 15.04
CA ALA A 188 33.17 0.17 16.12
C ALA A 188 31.91 -0.69 16.31
N SER A 189 32.03 -1.78 17.06
CA SER A 189 30.88 -2.60 17.45
C SER A 189 29.87 -1.76 18.26
N LEU A 190 28.64 -1.66 17.77
CA LEU A 190 27.55 -0.93 18.45
C LEU A 190 26.51 -1.91 18.95
N GLU A 191 26.35 -2.00 20.27
CA GLU A 191 25.19 -2.62 20.90
C GLU A 191 24.19 -1.53 21.30
N MET A 192 22.92 -1.77 21.01
CA MET A 192 21.85 -0.83 21.34
C MET A 192 20.84 -1.50 22.26
N LEU A 193 20.47 -0.79 23.33
CA LEU A 193 19.29 -1.14 24.12
C LEU A 193 18.05 -1.10 23.22
N SER A 194 16.99 -1.77 23.65
CA SER A 194 15.72 -1.73 22.93
C SER A 194 15.08 -0.34 23.06
N TYR A 195 14.64 0.23 21.94
CA TYR A 195 13.87 1.48 21.91
C TYR A 195 12.83 1.45 20.80
N ALA A 196 11.84 2.32 20.94
CA ALA A 196 10.75 2.46 19.99
C ALA A 196 11.27 2.85 18.60
N ALA A 197 10.77 2.18 17.56
CA ALA A 197 11.05 2.52 16.17
C ALA A 197 9.84 3.20 15.55
N ARG A 198 10.06 4.32 14.86
CA ARG A 198 9.05 4.95 14.02
C ARG A 198 8.96 4.24 12.67
N VAL A 199 7.80 4.36 12.01
CA VAL A 199 7.61 3.97 10.61
C VAL A 199 8.57 4.80 9.76
N VAL A 200 9.15 4.19 8.70
CA VAL A 200 10.17 4.82 7.82
C VAL A 200 11.53 5.05 8.51
N ARG A 201 12.07 4.00 9.14
CA ARG A 201 13.45 4.02 9.66
C ARG A 201 14.32 2.97 9.00
N CYS A 202 15.43 3.40 8.42
CA CYS A 202 16.47 2.52 7.91
C CYS A 202 17.23 1.89 9.09
N LYS A 203 17.31 0.56 9.13
CA LYS A 203 18.10 -0.18 10.12
C LYS A 203 19.12 -1.04 9.40
N CYS A 204 20.39 -0.82 9.69
CA CYS A 204 21.44 -1.75 9.31
C CYS A 204 21.51 -2.86 10.37
N ARG A 205 21.24 -4.09 9.98
CA ARG A 205 21.49 -5.27 10.83
C ARG A 205 22.78 -5.91 10.37
N ARG A 206 23.58 -6.42 11.32
CA ARG A 206 24.64 -7.37 10.96
C ARG A 206 24.02 -8.52 10.19
N THR A 207 24.42 -8.69 8.94
CA THR A 207 24.31 -10.00 8.30
C THR A 207 25.27 -10.90 9.06
N ALA A 208 24.76 -11.99 9.63
CA ALA A 208 25.62 -13.03 10.15
C ALA A 208 26.51 -13.49 9.00
N SER A 209 27.77 -13.12 9.05
CA SER A 209 28.83 -13.67 8.21
C SER A 209 28.81 -15.19 8.37
N ARG A 210 28.59 -15.89 7.26
CA ARG A 210 29.00 -17.27 6.95
C ARG A 210 29.18 -18.24 8.14
N LEU A 211 28.30 -19.24 8.18
CA LEU A 211 28.54 -20.62 8.65
C LEU A 211 27.93 -21.47 7.52
N CYS A 212 28.62 -22.22 6.65
CA CYS A 212 30.01 -22.66 6.54
C CYS A 212 30.62 -22.26 5.18
#